data_AF-A0A8J3IRQ3-F1
#
_entry.id   AF-A0A8J3IRQ3-F1
#
_cell.length_a   1.000
_cell.length_b   1.000
_cell.length_c   1.000
_cell.angle_alpha   90.00
_cell.angle_beta   90.00
_cell.angle_gamma   90.00
#
_symmetry.space_group_name_H-M   'P 1'
#
loop_
_entity.id
_entity.type
_entity.pdbx_description
1 polymer ?
#
loop_
_entity_poly.entity_id
_entity_poly.type
_entity_poly.pdbx_seq_one_letter_code
_entity_poly.pdbx_strand_id
1 'polypeptide(L)'
;MAKARPIKGLDIRGNTSQNASIIARTRLEDIYAWEQHVDAPYAVRELHNMRIATKRLRYTLEVFEDYLPEACKAAVEELQQMQDELGAMHDSDVLIALLRLCLANQDSPLNSKAISVSEKGPHKSFLPQELIEVMVDPQTAPNAEQRYGLEQLLYQLEGERREQYQAFRQHWYQLQEQDFRNNLQGQLDKVKEPVTA
;
A
#
# COMPACT_ATOMS: atom_id res chain seq x y z
N MET A 1 9.59 -3.72 -2.18
CA MET A 1 9.08 -2.47 -1.59
C MET A 1 9.44 -1.29 -2.48
N ALA A 2 8.51 -0.35 -2.68
CA ALA A 2 8.74 0.87 -3.45
C ALA A 2 9.94 1.67 -2.93
N LYS A 3 10.90 1.95 -3.81
CA LYS A 3 12.02 2.84 -3.49
C LYS A 3 11.49 4.28 -3.44
N ALA A 4 11.71 4.94 -2.31
CA ALA A 4 11.36 6.36 -2.18
C ALA A 4 12.21 7.19 -3.15
N ARG A 5 11.62 8.20 -3.78
CA ARG A 5 12.42 9.17 -4.56
C ARG A 5 13.46 9.86 -3.66
N PRO A 6 14.66 10.15 -4.19
CA PRO A 6 15.62 10.94 -3.44
C PRO A 6 15.06 12.35 -3.22
N ILE A 7 15.12 12.84 -1.98
CA ILE A 7 14.77 14.23 -1.70
C ILE A 7 15.91 15.13 -2.18
N LYS A 8 15.60 16.13 -2.99
CA LYS A 8 16.56 17.11 -3.51
C LYS A 8 16.19 18.51 -3.01
N GLY A 9 17.19 19.38 -2.90
CA GLY A 9 16.97 20.79 -2.54
C GLY A 9 16.85 21.07 -1.03
N LEU A 10 17.18 20.10 -0.17
CA LEU A 10 17.28 20.34 1.27
C LEU A 10 18.45 21.26 1.59
N ASP A 11 18.23 22.20 2.50
CA ASP A 11 19.27 23.04 3.08
C ASP A 11 19.44 22.71 4.55
N ILE A 12 20.61 22.18 4.92
CA ILE A 12 20.94 21.77 6.30
C ILE A 12 20.91 22.98 7.26
N ARG A 13 21.15 24.18 6.75
CA ARG A 13 21.11 25.43 7.53
C ARG A 13 19.81 26.21 7.30
N GLY A 14 18.90 25.66 6.50
CA GLY A 14 17.64 26.29 6.12
C GLY A 14 16.54 26.10 7.17
N ASN A 15 15.40 26.73 6.92
CA ASN A 15 14.23 26.63 7.78
C ASN A 15 13.62 25.22 7.74
N THR A 16 13.34 24.64 8.91
CA THR A 16 12.65 23.34 9.05
C THR A 16 11.36 23.28 8.24
N SER A 17 10.53 24.32 8.25
CA SER A 17 9.28 24.37 7.49
C SER A 17 9.51 24.26 5.98
N GLN A 18 10.55 24.91 5.46
CA GLN A 18 10.89 24.84 4.03
C GLN A 18 11.35 23.43 3.65
N ASN A 19 12.24 22.84 4.46
CA ASN A 19 12.68 21.46 4.26
C ASN A 19 11.52 20.46 4.37
N ALA A 20 10.62 20.64 5.34
CA ALA A 20 9.42 19.82 5.52
C ALA A 20 8.52 19.88 4.28
N SER A 21 8.27 21.06 3.72
CA SER A 21 7.51 21.23 2.49
C SER A 21 8.16 20.52 1.29
N ILE A 22 9.49 20.61 1.14
CA ILE A 22 10.23 19.90 0.09
C ILE A 22 10.06 18.38 0.21
N ILE A 23 10.20 17.85 1.43
CA ILE A 23 10.03 16.41 1.69
C ILE A 23 8.58 16.00 1.38
N ALA A 24 7.60 16.71 1.94
CA ALA A 24 6.18 16.41 1.78
C ALA A 24 5.76 16.43 0.30
N ARG A 25 6.18 17.41 -0.49
CA ARG A 25 5.91 17.45 -1.95
C ARG A 25 6.48 16.23 -2.67
N THR A 26 7.73 15.87 -2.38
CA THR A 26 8.34 14.68 -2.99
C THR A 26 7.60 13.40 -2.60
N ARG A 27 7.12 13.30 -1.36
CA ARG A 27 6.32 12.16 -0.87
C ARG A 27 4.92 12.13 -1.48
N LEU A 28 4.30 13.28 -1.72
CA LEU A 28 3.04 13.37 -2.46
C LEU A 28 3.20 12.84 -3.88
N GLU A 29 4.26 13.25 -4.58
CA GLU A 29 4.54 12.73 -5.91
C GLU A 29 4.74 11.21 -5.88
N ASP A 30 5.34 10.63 -4.82
CA ASP A 30 5.57 9.18 -4.71
C ASP A 30 4.25 8.39 -4.71
N ILE A 31 3.15 8.95 -4.20
CA ILE A 31 1.82 8.33 -4.26
C ILE A 31 1.33 8.32 -5.70
N TYR A 32 1.33 9.50 -6.35
CA TYR A 32 0.86 9.67 -7.72
C TYR A 32 1.70 8.92 -8.77
N ALA A 33 2.91 8.48 -8.42
CA ALA A 33 3.70 7.56 -9.24
C ALA A 33 2.98 6.23 -9.55
N TRP A 34 2.00 5.86 -8.71
CA TRP A 34 1.26 4.60 -8.80
C TRP A 34 -0.17 4.78 -9.33
N GLU A 35 -0.57 5.99 -9.70
CA GLU A 35 -1.96 6.32 -10.11
C GLU A 35 -2.47 5.43 -11.25
N GLN A 36 -1.60 5.08 -12.19
CA GLN A 36 -1.93 4.22 -13.35
C GLN A 36 -2.38 2.80 -12.96
N HIS A 37 -2.15 2.38 -11.72
CA HIS A 37 -2.52 1.05 -11.22
C HIS A 37 -3.82 1.05 -10.41
N VAL A 38 -4.43 2.20 -10.16
CA VAL A 38 -5.67 2.30 -9.36
C VAL A 38 -6.81 1.49 -9.99
N ASP A 39 -6.95 1.53 -11.31
CA ASP A 39 -7.98 0.77 -12.04
C ASP A 39 -7.57 -0.67 -12.38
N ALA A 40 -6.42 -1.13 -11.87
CA ALA A 40 -5.93 -2.49 -12.05
C ALA A 40 -6.13 -3.30 -10.76
N PRO A 41 -7.31 -3.92 -10.53
CA PRO A 41 -7.62 -4.61 -9.28
C PRO A 41 -6.61 -5.70 -8.93
N TYR A 42 -5.93 -6.31 -9.91
CA TYR A 42 -4.96 -7.39 -9.67
C TYR A 42 -3.51 -6.91 -9.58
N ALA A 43 -3.24 -5.60 -9.59
CA ALA A 43 -1.93 -5.01 -9.43
C ALA A 43 -1.50 -4.97 -7.94
N VAL A 44 -1.54 -6.14 -7.27
CA VAL A 44 -1.35 -6.31 -5.82
C VAL A 44 -0.07 -5.62 -5.32
N ARG A 45 1.04 -5.79 -6.04
CA ARG A 45 2.34 -5.25 -5.64
C ARG A 45 2.39 -3.73 -5.78
N GLU A 46 1.79 -3.21 -6.84
CA GLU A 46 1.73 -1.80 -7.16
C GLU A 46 0.81 -1.05 -6.19
N LEU A 47 -0.36 -1.60 -5.88
CA LEU A 47 -1.28 -1.07 -4.86
C LEU A 47 -0.66 -1.11 -3.45
N HIS A 48 0.08 -2.19 -3.11
CA HIS A 48 0.87 -2.21 -1.88
C HIS A 48 1.98 -1.14 -1.85
N ASN A 49 2.64 -0.92 -2.98
CA ASN A 49 3.65 0.13 -3.10
C ASN A 49 3.05 1.54 -2.96
N MET A 50 1.85 1.75 -3.49
CA MET A 50 1.06 2.96 -3.28
C MET A 50 0.76 3.16 -1.79
N ARG A 51 0.33 2.12 -1.07
CA ARG A 51 0.15 2.16 0.39
C ARG A 51 1.40 2.61 1.13
N ILE A 52 2.56 2.07 0.77
CA ILE A 52 3.84 2.48 1.37
C ILE A 52 4.11 3.96 1.11
N ALA A 53 3.83 4.46 -0.09
CA ALA A 53 3.98 5.87 -0.43
C ALA A 53 3.01 6.75 0.40
N THR A 54 1.74 6.35 0.53
CA THR A 54 0.72 7.01 1.36
C THR A 54 1.19 7.15 2.80
N LYS A 55 1.64 6.04 3.39
CA LYS A 55 2.18 6.01 4.76
C LYS A 55 3.36 6.95 4.93
N ARG A 56 4.28 7.03 3.96
CA ARG A 56 5.43 7.93 4.02
C ARG A 56 5.01 9.40 4.00
N LEU A 57 4.03 9.77 3.16
CA LEU A 57 3.51 11.13 3.17
C LEU A 57 2.83 11.45 4.50
N ARG A 58 1.93 10.58 4.96
CA ARG A 58 1.21 10.76 6.22
C ARG A 58 2.18 11.00 7.38
N TYR A 59 3.17 10.14 7.54
CA TYR A 59 4.20 10.27 8.57
C TYR A 59 5.04 11.53 8.42
N THR A 60 5.27 11.98 7.19
CA THR A 60 5.98 13.24 6.96
C THR A 60 5.13 14.42 7.45
N LEU A 61 3.84 14.43 7.15
CA LEU A 61 2.93 15.48 7.60
C LEU A 61 2.74 15.48 9.12
N GLU A 62 2.61 14.30 9.74
CA GLU A 62 2.52 14.14 11.20
C GLU A 62 3.80 14.61 11.90
N VAL A 63 4.99 14.20 11.42
CA VAL A 63 6.28 14.57 12.05
C VAL A 63 6.55 16.08 11.97
N PHE A 64 6.07 16.74 10.90
CA PHE A 64 6.27 18.16 10.69
C PHE A 64 5.00 18.99 10.92
N GLU A 65 4.03 18.47 11.67
CA GLU A 65 2.74 19.13 11.91
C GLU A 65 2.91 20.57 12.41
N ASP A 66 3.80 20.79 13.40
CA ASP A 66 4.10 22.11 13.98
C ASP A 66 4.79 23.09 13.00
N TYR A 67 5.33 22.58 11.89
CA TYR A 67 6.12 23.34 10.91
C TYR A 67 5.40 23.52 9.57
N LEU A 68 4.25 22.88 9.39
CA LEU A 68 3.44 22.93 8.18
C LEU A 68 2.13 23.68 8.45
N PRO A 69 1.45 24.20 7.42
CA PRO A 69 0.16 24.86 7.63
C PRO A 69 -0.86 23.90 8.25
N GLU A 70 -1.66 24.39 9.19
CA GLU A 70 -2.74 23.63 9.86
C GLU A 70 -3.68 22.92 8.87
N ALA A 71 -3.88 23.53 7.69
CA ALA A 71 -4.67 22.95 6.60
C ALA A 71 -4.14 21.59 6.10
N CYS A 72 -2.89 21.22 6.40
CA CYS A 72 -2.35 19.89 6.07
C CYS A 72 -2.91 18.78 6.97
N LYS A 73 -3.55 19.09 8.10
CA LYS A 73 -4.15 18.08 9.00
C LYS A 73 -5.33 17.36 8.34
N ALA A 74 -6.16 18.08 7.60
CA ALA A 74 -7.23 17.45 6.81
C ALA A 74 -6.64 16.42 5.82
N ALA A 75 -5.47 16.69 5.24
CA ALA A 75 -4.81 15.72 4.38
C ALA A 75 -4.31 14.48 5.13
N VAL A 76 -3.95 14.58 6.40
CA VAL A 76 -3.56 13.42 7.22
C VAL A 76 -4.74 12.46 7.40
N GLU A 77 -5.95 12.98 7.61
CA GLU A 77 -7.18 12.18 7.76
C GLU A 77 -7.48 11.37 6.48
N GLU A 78 -7.46 12.02 5.31
CA GLU A 78 -7.65 11.36 4.01
C GLU A 78 -6.58 10.31 3.74
N LEU A 79 -5.31 10.62 4.05
CA LEU A 79 -4.20 9.67 3.88
C LEU A 79 -4.30 8.48 4.84
N GLN A 80 -4.84 8.69 6.05
CA GLN A 80 -5.10 7.61 6.99
C GLN A 80 -6.16 6.67 6.45
N GLN A 81 -7.29 7.19 5.99
CA GLN A 81 -8.35 6.38 5.41
C GLN A 81 -7.84 5.58 4.19
N MET A 82 -7.13 6.22 3.27
CA MET A 82 -6.55 5.54 2.10
C MET A 82 -5.53 4.46 2.50
N GLN A 83 -4.74 4.69 3.55
CA GLN A 83 -3.79 3.70 4.08
C GLN A 83 -4.50 2.47 4.65
N ASP A 84 -5.62 2.67 5.34
CA ASP A 84 -6.39 1.61 6.00
C ASP A 84 -7.11 0.75 4.95
N GLU A 85 -7.73 1.37 3.93
CA GLU A 85 -8.36 0.68 2.81
C GLU A 85 -7.36 -0.18 2.00
N LEU A 86 -6.21 0.42 1.63
CA LEU A 86 -5.13 -0.32 0.96
C LEU A 86 -4.51 -1.39 1.87
N GLY A 87 -4.55 -1.19 3.19
CA GLY A 87 -4.06 -2.16 4.18
C GLY A 87 -4.93 -3.39 4.22
N ALA A 88 -6.24 -3.21 4.40
CA ALA A 88 -7.22 -4.28 4.40
C ALA A 88 -7.14 -5.12 3.11
N MET A 89 -7.03 -4.45 1.95
CA MET A 89 -6.88 -5.12 0.66
C MET A 89 -5.61 -5.98 0.59
N HIS A 90 -4.47 -5.45 1.05
CA HIS A 90 -3.22 -6.19 1.05
C HIS A 90 -3.27 -7.40 1.99
N ASP A 91 -3.89 -7.26 3.17
CA ASP A 91 -4.02 -8.35 4.13
C ASP A 91 -4.86 -9.49 3.55
N SER A 92 -5.96 -9.16 2.87
CA SER A 92 -6.75 -10.11 2.08
C SER A 92 -5.93 -10.75 0.96
N ASP A 93 -5.15 -9.98 0.21
CA ASP A 93 -4.30 -10.50 -0.89
C ASP A 93 -3.27 -11.52 -0.39
N VAL A 94 -2.65 -11.27 0.77
CA VAL A 94 -1.72 -12.21 1.43
C VAL A 94 -2.45 -13.48 1.86
N LEU A 95 -3.59 -13.35 2.54
CA LEU A 95 -4.32 -14.50 3.05
C LEU A 95 -4.90 -15.38 1.93
N ILE A 96 -5.47 -14.77 0.89
CA ILE A 96 -5.95 -15.45 -0.32
C ILE A 96 -4.82 -16.25 -0.97
N ALA A 97 -3.63 -15.64 -1.11
CA ALA A 97 -2.50 -16.31 -1.72
C ALA A 97 -1.99 -17.50 -0.89
N LEU A 98 -1.96 -17.39 0.45
CA LEU A 98 -1.61 -18.49 1.35
C LEU A 98 -2.64 -19.64 1.28
N LEU A 99 -3.94 -19.31 1.27
CA LEU A 99 -5.00 -20.31 1.15
C LEU A 99 -4.94 -21.06 -0.17
N ARG A 100 -4.76 -20.34 -1.28
CA ARG A 100 -4.60 -20.95 -2.61
C ARG A 100 -3.38 -21.88 -2.65
N LEU A 101 -2.27 -21.51 -2.01
CA LEU A 101 -1.08 -22.35 -1.92
C LEU A 101 -1.36 -23.64 -1.13
N CYS A 102 -1.99 -23.53 0.04
CA CYS A 102 -2.36 -24.66 0.89
C CYS A 102 -3.32 -25.65 0.18
N LEU A 103 -4.29 -25.13 -0.56
CA LEU A 103 -5.25 -25.94 -1.31
C LEU A 103 -4.61 -26.60 -2.54
N ALA A 104 -3.77 -25.88 -3.29
CA ALA A 104 -3.15 -26.39 -4.51
C ALA A 104 -2.12 -27.51 -4.28
N ASN A 105 -1.47 -27.54 -3.11
CA ASN A 105 -0.48 -28.58 -2.77
C ASN A 105 -1.08 -30.00 -2.74
N GLN A 106 -2.40 -30.11 -2.55
CA GLN A 106 -3.10 -31.41 -2.49
C GLN A 106 -3.45 -31.97 -3.86
N ASP A 107 -3.65 -31.11 -4.86
CA ASP A 107 -4.15 -31.51 -6.18
C ASP A 107 -3.01 -32.01 -7.09
N SER A 108 -1.75 -31.60 -6.83
CA SER A 108 -0.56 -32.19 -7.46
C SER A 108 0.74 -31.85 -6.71
N PRO A 109 1.52 -32.84 -6.21
CA PRO A 109 2.80 -32.60 -5.53
C PRO A 109 3.86 -31.90 -6.41
N LEU A 110 3.66 -31.91 -7.74
CA LEU A 110 4.55 -31.30 -8.74
C LEU A 110 4.34 -29.78 -8.89
N ASN A 111 3.21 -29.24 -8.42
CA ASN A 111 2.86 -27.82 -8.60
C ASN A 111 3.48 -26.91 -7.52
N SER A 112 4.00 -27.49 -6.44
CA SER A 112 4.74 -26.77 -5.38
C SER A 112 5.93 -25.98 -5.94
N LYS A 113 6.63 -26.49 -6.96
CA LYS A 113 7.73 -25.78 -7.66
C LYS A 113 7.26 -24.63 -8.55
N ALA A 114 6.06 -24.69 -9.11
CA ALA A 114 5.51 -23.61 -9.95
C ALA A 114 5.09 -22.40 -9.11
N ILE A 115 4.68 -22.62 -7.85
CA ILE A 115 4.28 -21.56 -6.93
C ILE A 115 5.48 -21.03 -6.11
N SER A 116 6.52 -21.85 -5.88
CA SER A 116 7.72 -21.47 -5.11
C SER A 116 8.92 -20.97 -5.91
N VAL A 117 9.00 -21.15 -7.24
CA VAL A 117 10.21 -20.76 -8.00
C VAL A 117 9.89 -19.93 -9.25
N SER A 118 9.83 -18.62 -9.06
CA SER A 118 10.42 -17.69 -10.03
C SER A 118 11.45 -16.82 -9.32
N GLU A 119 12.54 -17.44 -8.89
CA GLU A 119 13.75 -16.72 -8.47
C GLU A 119 14.45 -16.02 -9.65
N LYS A 120 14.04 -16.31 -10.89
CA LYS A 120 14.62 -15.76 -12.14
C LYS A 120 13.58 -15.18 -13.09
N GLY A 121 12.50 -14.61 -12.57
CA GLY A 121 11.57 -13.76 -13.32
C GLY A 121 11.43 -12.37 -12.68
N PRO A 122 10.88 -11.37 -13.39
CA PRO A 122 10.69 -10.02 -12.85
C PRO A 122 9.70 -9.95 -11.66
N HIS A 123 9.05 -11.07 -11.30
CA HIS A 123 8.04 -11.18 -10.27
C HIS A 123 8.48 -12.07 -9.09
N LYS A 124 9.22 -11.50 -8.13
CA LYS A 124 9.33 -12.07 -6.77
C LYS A 124 7.93 -12.22 -6.16
N SER A 125 7.66 -13.35 -5.51
CA SER A 125 6.47 -13.54 -4.67
C SER A 125 6.38 -12.44 -3.62
N PHE A 126 5.16 -11.98 -3.33
CA PHE A 126 4.92 -11.02 -2.25
C PHE A 126 4.71 -11.71 -0.90
N LEU A 127 4.65 -13.05 -0.87
CA LEU A 127 4.58 -13.85 0.34
C LEU A 127 5.98 -14.04 0.97
N PRO A 128 6.10 -14.01 2.30
CA PRO A 128 7.30 -14.43 3.01
C PRO A 128 7.64 -15.91 2.73
N GLN A 129 8.92 -16.21 2.53
CA GLN A 129 9.40 -17.56 2.22
C GLN A 129 9.06 -18.57 3.33
N GLU A 130 9.24 -18.18 4.60
CA GLU A 130 8.95 -19.01 5.77
C GLU A 130 7.48 -19.47 5.79
N LEU A 131 6.54 -18.61 5.40
CA LEU A 131 5.12 -18.96 5.33
C LEU A 131 4.83 -19.91 4.17
N ILE A 132 5.49 -19.72 3.02
CA ILE A 132 5.35 -20.63 1.88
C ILE A 132 5.75 -22.05 2.30
N GLU A 133 6.89 -22.20 2.97
CA GLU A 133 7.43 -23.49 3.41
C GLU A 133 6.46 -24.23 4.34
N VAL A 134 5.85 -23.53 5.29
CA VAL A 134 4.86 -24.12 6.20
C VAL A 134 3.58 -24.54 5.46
N MET A 135 3.12 -23.74 4.49
CA MET A 135 1.88 -24.01 3.74
C MET A 135 2.01 -25.16 2.74
N VAL A 136 3.23 -25.50 2.32
CA VAL A 136 3.49 -26.62 1.39
C VAL A 136 3.95 -27.90 2.09
N ASP A 137 4.03 -27.92 3.42
CA ASP A 137 4.38 -29.12 4.17
C ASP A 137 3.27 -30.19 4.04
N PRO A 138 3.55 -31.38 3.48
CA PRO A 138 2.56 -32.45 3.39
C PRO A 138 2.02 -32.91 4.75
N GLN A 139 2.78 -32.72 5.84
CA GLN A 139 2.32 -33.08 7.19
C GLN A 139 1.26 -32.12 7.74
N THR A 140 1.15 -30.92 7.17
CA THR A 140 0.16 -29.91 7.57
C THR A 140 -1.04 -29.86 6.63
N ALA A 141 -1.14 -30.80 5.68
CA ALA A 141 -2.22 -30.84 4.71
C ALA A 141 -3.60 -31.01 5.39
N PRO A 142 -4.59 -30.18 5.06
CA PRO A 142 -5.91 -30.26 5.65
C PRO A 142 -6.65 -31.53 5.18
N ASN A 143 -7.46 -32.10 6.07
CA ASN A 143 -8.39 -33.18 5.71
C ASN A 143 -9.57 -32.66 4.85
N ALA A 144 -10.46 -33.55 4.39
CA ALA A 144 -11.55 -33.16 3.50
C ALA A 144 -12.52 -32.11 4.09
N GLU A 145 -12.86 -32.22 5.38
CA GLU A 145 -13.73 -31.26 6.05
C GLU A 145 -13.05 -29.89 6.20
N GLN A 146 -11.78 -29.90 6.62
CA GLN A 146 -10.96 -28.70 6.72
C GLN A 146 -10.79 -28.04 5.35
N ARG A 147 -10.54 -28.83 4.29
CA ARG A 147 -10.44 -28.32 2.91
C ARG A 147 -11.71 -27.59 2.50
N TYR A 148 -12.88 -28.21 2.71
CA TYR A 148 -14.15 -27.57 2.39
C TYR A 148 -14.31 -26.25 3.14
N GLY A 149 -13.99 -26.21 4.44
CA GLY A 149 -14.02 -24.98 5.24
C GLY A 149 -13.07 -23.89 4.69
N LEU A 150 -11.85 -24.27 4.30
CA LEU A 150 -10.87 -23.34 3.71
C LEU A 150 -11.30 -22.83 2.32
N GLU A 151 -11.98 -23.64 1.52
CA GLU A 151 -12.56 -23.22 0.24
C GLU A 151 -13.69 -22.20 0.43
N GLN A 152 -14.55 -22.38 1.44
CA GLN A 152 -15.58 -21.40 1.80
C GLN A 152 -14.96 -20.09 2.31
N LEU A 153 -13.94 -20.19 3.16
CA LEU A 153 -13.20 -19.02 3.64
C LEU A 153 -12.53 -18.27 2.48
N LEU A 154 -11.91 -18.99 1.54
CA LEU A 154 -11.32 -18.39 0.34
C LEU A 154 -12.37 -17.61 -0.47
N TYR A 155 -13.54 -18.20 -0.71
CA TYR A 155 -14.63 -17.52 -1.42
C TYR A 155 -15.10 -16.25 -0.70
N GLN A 156 -15.22 -16.29 0.63
CA GLN A 156 -15.59 -15.13 1.44
C GLN A 156 -14.53 -14.02 1.34
N LEU A 157 -13.25 -14.35 1.54
CA LEU A 157 -12.14 -13.40 1.47
C LEU A 157 -12.02 -12.76 0.09
N GLU A 158 -12.24 -13.52 -0.98
CA GLU A 158 -12.27 -12.97 -2.34
C GLU A 158 -13.43 -11.96 -2.52
N GLY A 159 -14.56 -12.18 -1.84
CA GLY A 159 -15.67 -11.22 -1.75
C GLY A 159 -15.27 -9.95 -1.02
N GLU A 160 -14.79 -10.08 0.22
CA GLU A 160 -14.36 -8.95 1.06
C GLU A 160 -13.29 -8.11 0.37
N ARG A 161 -12.32 -8.77 -0.27
CA ARG A 161 -11.27 -8.11 -1.04
C ARG A 161 -11.81 -7.27 -2.19
N ARG A 162 -12.85 -7.73 -2.89
CA ARG A 162 -13.51 -6.94 -3.95
C ARG A 162 -14.15 -5.68 -3.39
N GLU A 163 -14.81 -5.78 -2.24
CA GLU A 163 -15.43 -4.63 -1.56
C GLU A 163 -14.38 -3.62 -1.09
N GLN A 164 -13.29 -4.10 -0.48
CA GLN A 164 -12.15 -3.26 -0.07
C GLN A 164 -11.53 -2.51 -1.26
N TYR A 165 -11.39 -3.18 -2.41
CA TYR A 165 -10.92 -2.53 -3.64
C TYR A 165 -11.89 -1.45 -4.14
N GLN A 166 -13.20 -1.71 -4.10
CA GLN A 166 -14.21 -0.73 -4.48
C GLN A 166 -14.21 0.49 -3.57
N ALA A 167 -14.10 0.29 -2.25
CA ALA A 167 -14.01 1.37 -1.27
C ALA A 167 -12.79 2.26 -1.53
N PHE A 168 -11.59 1.67 -1.63
CA PHE A 168 -10.36 2.39 -1.99
C PHE A 168 -10.53 3.17 -3.29
N ARG A 169 -11.06 2.52 -4.34
CA ARG A 169 -11.22 3.15 -5.65
C ARG A 169 -12.17 4.33 -5.58
N GLN A 170 -13.32 4.18 -4.92
CA GLN A 170 -14.29 5.27 -4.74
C GLN A 170 -13.65 6.46 -4.01
N HIS A 171 -12.96 6.20 -2.90
CA HIS A 171 -12.28 7.22 -2.13
C HIS A 171 -11.18 7.92 -2.94
N TRP A 172 -10.36 7.18 -3.70
CA TRP A 172 -9.35 7.77 -4.59
C TRP A 172 -9.96 8.77 -5.58
N TYR A 173 -11.06 8.40 -6.23
CA TYR A 173 -11.73 9.27 -7.20
C TYR A 173 -12.42 10.46 -6.55
N GLN A 174 -12.97 10.31 -5.34
CA GLN A 174 -13.47 11.43 -4.54
C GLN A 174 -12.36 12.45 -4.25
N LEU A 175 -11.14 12.00 -3.91
CA LEU A 175 -10.00 12.89 -3.72
C LEU A 175 -9.59 13.61 -5.02
N GLN A 176 -9.70 12.94 -6.18
CA GLN A 176 -9.44 13.59 -7.48
C GLN A 176 -10.48 14.67 -7.80
N GLU A 177 -11.77 14.41 -7.54
CA GLU A 177 -12.86 15.38 -7.73
C GLU A 177 -12.68 16.61 -6.84
N GLN A 178 -12.12 16.43 -5.64
CA GLN A 178 -11.80 17.52 -4.71
C GLN A 178 -10.47 18.21 -5.01
N ASP A 179 -9.81 17.87 -6.13
CA ASP A 179 -8.50 18.40 -6.52
C ASP A 179 -7.43 18.28 -5.40
N PHE A 180 -7.49 17.17 -4.64
CA PHE A 180 -6.69 16.95 -3.43
C PHE A 180 -5.19 17.20 -3.66
N ARG A 181 -4.66 16.74 -4.80
CA ARG A 181 -3.24 16.89 -5.17
C ARG A 181 -2.83 18.36 -5.19
N ASN A 182 -3.54 19.17 -5.96
CA ASN A 182 -3.19 20.58 -6.17
C ASN A 182 -3.49 21.39 -4.92
N ASN A 183 -4.56 21.05 -4.19
CA ASN A 183 -4.89 21.67 -2.92
C ASN A 183 -3.78 21.46 -1.89
N LEU A 184 -3.33 20.21 -1.69
CA LEU A 184 -2.23 19.93 -0.76
C LEU A 184 -0.92 20.57 -1.22
N GLN A 185 -0.60 20.50 -2.51
CA GLN A 185 0.57 21.17 -3.06
C GLN A 185 0.53 22.70 -2.82
N GLY A 186 -0.63 23.32 -3.01
CA GLY A 186 -0.86 24.73 -2.73
C GLY A 186 -0.71 25.09 -1.26
N GLN A 187 -1.07 24.21 -0.31
CA GLN A 187 -0.75 24.44 1.11
C GLN A 187 0.75 24.37 1.36
N LEU A 188 1.45 23.38 0.80
CA LEU A 188 2.89 23.21 0.96
C LEU A 188 3.69 24.38 0.35
N ASP A 189 3.16 25.05 -0.68
CA ASP A 189 3.78 26.21 -1.33
C ASP A 189 3.62 27.52 -0.52
N LYS A 190 2.66 27.59 0.41
CA LYS A 190 2.44 28.77 1.28
C LYS A 190 3.51 28.95 2.36
N VAL A 191 4.42 27.99 2.51
CA VAL A 191 5.51 27.99 3.52
C VAL A 191 6.60 29.03 3.20
N LYS A 192 6.29 30.09 2.45
CA LYS A 192 7.26 31.02 1.85
C LYS A 192 7.73 32.18 2.73
N GLU A 193 7.16 32.46 3.88
CA GLU A 193 7.66 33.57 4.71
C GLU A 193 7.90 33.18 6.16
N PRO A 194 9.04 33.61 6.74
CA PRO A 194 9.29 33.41 8.15
C PRO A 194 8.24 34.18 8.94
N VAL A 195 7.59 33.50 9.90
CA VAL A 195 6.96 34.20 11.01
C VAL A 195 8.11 34.86 11.77
N THR A 196 8.38 36.13 11.46
CA THR A 196 9.18 36.99 12.33
C THR A 196 8.43 37.08 13.66
N ALA A 197 8.93 36.37 14.66
CA ALA A 197 8.63 36.65 16.06
C ALA A 197 9.33 37.95 16.48
#